data_AF-A0A2P1PSX2-F1
#
_entry.id   AF-A0A2P1PSX2-F1
#
_cell.length_a   1.000
_cell.length_b   1.000
_cell.length_c   1.000
_cell.angle_alpha   90.00
_cell.angle_beta   90.00
_cell.angle_gamma   90.00
#
_symmetry.space_group_name_H-M   'P 1'
#
loop_
_entity.id
_entity.type
_entity.pdbx_description
1 polymer ?
#
loop_
_entity_poly.entity_id
_entity_poly.type
_entity_poly.pdbx_seq_one_letter_code
_entity_poly.pdbx_strand_id
1 'polypeptide(L)'
;MDRCRRIATKTPPSIQLLPTRTPFAFSGMLGLLNERPQSESGQFAAGSITMFKQRLQRGISRTGHGSRLSLALLFGASLVGMAAPAAVLPRFPAGAVWNQDISAATLHPNSATMISTLAAIGGNPCGFGFCRMQIDFSNHVVWAAIGAPTLPIAPHATYGYYSPDCDASGNVPVPAGGAIEGTTGYDCDNEGEDCHYLVVQGNTLFELYSTDRNDAQTALNTLCLATWRLDVVYPPEGRGEHCTSADAAGFPMIPLLFNADEIAAAIPGNGDLGHAIRFVLPNPNMANDVTLGGEDGYLYVRPASHAGAPAGPVGSVPYGSRLRLRADFPLTNYSPGAQVILRTLKKYGMVLADGGNIALTAESDRYTTNSWASVGINSRTFDQTSGATKVQITDFQVLDTGPRIAETYNCVPTVLPLETLFANGFE
;
A
#
# COMPACT_ATOMS: atom_id res chain seq x y z
N MET A 1 -42.47 -72.71 17.60
CA MET A 1 -41.58 -72.74 16.44
C MET A 1 -40.62 -71.56 16.57
N ASP A 2 -39.39 -71.91 16.94
CA ASP A 2 -38.09 -71.27 16.69
C ASP A 2 -37.67 -69.88 17.21
N ARG A 3 -36.54 -70.00 17.93
CA ARG A 3 -35.57 -69.07 18.49
C ARG A 3 -34.87 -68.12 17.49
N CYS A 4 -34.38 -66.99 18.05
CA CYS A 4 -33.08 -66.30 17.79
C CYS A 4 -32.86 -65.62 16.41
N ARG A 5 -32.16 -64.48 16.23
CA ARG A 5 -31.19 -63.67 17.01
C ARG A 5 -30.99 -62.29 16.32
N ARG A 6 -30.78 -61.24 17.13
CA ARG A 6 -30.07 -59.94 16.94
C ARG A 6 -29.45 -59.57 15.57
N ILE A 7 -29.70 -58.34 15.08
CA ILE A 7 -28.69 -57.32 14.67
C ILE A 7 -29.21 -55.90 15.02
N ALA A 8 -28.28 -55.03 15.39
CA ALA A 8 -28.45 -53.76 16.09
C ALA A 8 -28.92 -52.55 15.25
N THR A 9 -29.32 -51.54 16.02
CA THR A 9 -29.64 -50.13 15.74
C THR A 9 -28.86 -49.43 14.62
N LYS A 10 -29.57 -48.72 13.73
CA LYS A 10 -29.03 -47.56 12.98
C LYS A 10 -30.06 -46.43 12.92
N THR A 11 -29.72 -45.34 13.58
CA THR A 11 -30.32 -43.99 13.52
C THR A 11 -30.10 -43.40 12.11
N PRO A 12 -31.05 -42.62 11.55
CA PRO A 12 -30.86 -41.94 10.26
C PRO A 12 -29.77 -40.84 10.34
N PRO A 13 -29.07 -40.54 9.23
CA PRO A 13 -27.94 -39.61 9.25
C PRO A 13 -28.40 -38.16 9.44
N SER A 14 -27.77 -37.50 10.40
CA SER A 14 -27.84 -36.08 10.67
C SER A 14 -27.35 -35.29 9.44
N ILE A 15 -28.15 -34.31 9.01
CA ILE A 15 -27.71 -33.26 8.10
C ILE A 15 -26.59 -32.49 8.80
N GLN A 16 -25.35 -32.64 8.34
CA GLN A 16 -24.24 -31.79 8.78
C GLN A 16 -24.48 -30.39 8.23
N LEU A 17 -24.84 -29.47 9.12
CA LEU A 17 -24.70 -28.05 8.89
C LEU A 17 -23.22 -27.77 8.60
N LEU A 18 -22.96 -27.14 7.45
CA LEU A 18 -21.66 -26.58 7.08
C LEU A 18 -21.18 -25.66 8.22
N PRO A 19 -19.87 -25.64 8.55
CA PRO A 19 -19.36 -24.75 9.57
C PRO A 19 -19.61 -23.29 9.15
N THR A 20 -20.07 -22.50 10.10
CA THR A 20 -20.14 -21.04 10.03
C THR A 20 -18.80 -20.50 9.56
N ARG A 21 -18.83 -19.62 8.55
CA ARG A 21 -17.65 -18.86 8.08
C ARG A 21 -17.02 -18.20 9.30
N THR A 22 -15.79 -18.58 9.65
CA THR A 22 -15.03 -17.84 10.66
C THR A 22 -14.61 -16.50 10.07
N PRO A 23 -14.90 -15.37 10.74
CA PRO A 23 -14.40 -14.06 10.33
C PRO A 23 -12.86 -14.08 10.36
N PHE A 24 -12.22 -13.74 9.25
CA PHE A 24 -10.77 -13.58 9.23
C PHE A 24 -10.41 -12.16 9.65
N ALA A 25 -9.76 -12.05 10.80
CA ALA A 25 -9.02 -10.84 11.11
C ALA A 25 -7.83 -10.76 10.14
N PHE A 26 -7.89 -9.79 9.21
CA PHE A 26 -6.70 -9.16 8.63
C PHE A 26 -5.93 -8.54 9.79
N SER A 27 -5.18 -9.38 10.50
CA SER A 27 -4.30 -8.98 11.58
C SER A 27 -2.93 -9.38 11.09
N GLY A 28 -2.24 -8.43 10.46
CA GLY A 28 -0.83 -8.58 10.12
C GLY A 28 -0.10 -9.12 11.34
N MET A 29 0.32 -10.37 11.25
CA MET A 29 1.05 -11.05 12.31
C MET A 29 2.51 -10.66 12.17
N LEU A 30 2.80 -9.36 12.17
CA LEU A 30 4.17 -8.89 11.99
C LEU A 30 5.00 -9.30 13.20
N GLY A 31 5.86 -10.28 12.98
CA GLY A 31 6.92 -10.67 13.89
C GLY A 31 7.76 -9.46 14.27
N LEU A 32 8.28 -9.50 15.49
CA LEU A 32 9.24 -8.54 16.04
C LEU A 32 10.40 -8.31 15.05
N LEU A 33 10.34 -7.24 14.27
CA LEU A 33 11.51 -6.69 13.59
C LEU A 33 12.44 -6.15 14.66
N ASN A 34 13.38 -7.01 15.03
CA ASN A 34 14.45 -6.75 15.97
C ASN A 34 15.31 -5.58 15.45
N GLU A 35 15.44 -4.52 16.25
CA GLU A 35 16.32 -3.40 15.97
C GLU A 35 17.75 -3.92 15.75
N ARG A 36 18.27 -3.84 14.51
CA ARG A 36 19.71 -3.95 14.27
C ARG A 36 20.31 -2.54 14.23
N PRO A 37 21.17 -2.16 15.18
CA PRO A 37 21.92 -0.93 15.10
C PRO A 37 23.03 -1.07 14.06
N GLN A 38 23.04 -0.17 13.07
CA GLN A 38 24.19 0.08 12.22
C GLN A 38 25.12 1.07 12.92
N SER A 39 26.07 0.57 13.72
CA SER A 39 27.36 1.24 13.92
C SER A 39 28.35 0.28 14.59
N GLU A 40 29.45 -0.04 13.92
CA GLU A 40 30.77 0.05 14.55
C GLU A 40 31.88 0.11 13.50
N SER A 41 32.74 1.10 13.73
CA SER A 41 33.96 1.45 13.05
C SER A 41 35.08 0.44 13.29
N GLY A 42 35.72 -0.03 12.22
CA GLY A 42 37.02 -0.70 12.28
C GLY A 42 38.13 0.23 11.76
N GLN A 43 38.90 0.80 12.67
CA GLN A 43 40.14 1.53 12.41
C GLN A 43 41.19 0.64 11.74
N PHE A 44 41.89 1.15 10.73
CA PHE A 44 43.33 0.87 10.58
C PHE A 44 44.07 2.14 10.18
N ALA A 45 45.13 2.39 10.93
CA ALA A 45 45.93 3.60 10.96
C ALA A 45 47.00 3.64 9.85
N ALA A 46 47.54 4.85 9.70
CA ALA A 46 48.46 5.33 8.67
C ALA A 46 49.83 4.64 8.60
N GLY A 47 50.46 4.75 7.43
CA GLY A 47 51.89 4.50 7.20
C GLY A 47 52.36 5.01 5.84
N SER A 48 53.01 6.17 5.83
CA SER A 48 53.62 6.84 4.67
C SER A 48 54.88 6.13 4.12
N ILE A 49 55.36 6.62 2.95
CA ILE A 49 56.78 6.78 2.50
C ILE A 49 57.20 6.01 1.22
N THR A 50 57.26 6.78 0.12
CA THR A 50 58.39 6.97 -0.83
C THR A 50 58.68 6.02 -2.02
N MET A 51 58.77 6.69 -3.19
CA MET A 51 59.51 6.48 -4.46
C MET A 51 60.28 5.16 -4.71
N PHE A 52 60.26 4.64 -5.96
CA PHE A 52 61.37 4.78 -6.94
C PHE A 52 61.09 4.10 -8.31
N LYS A 53 61.74 4.66 -9.36
CA LYS A 53 62.15 4.12 -10.69
C LYS A 53 61.28 4.26 -11.96
N GLN A 54 61.81 5.14 -12.82
CA GLN A 54 61.76 5.18 -14.29
C GLN A 54 62.32 3.93 -14.99
N ARG A 55 61.80 3.60 -16.19
CA ARG A 55 62.49 3.55 -17.52
C ARG A 55 61.61 2.79 -18.54
N LEU A 56 61.17 3.46 -19.62
CA LEU A 56 61.73 3.51 -21.00
C LEU A 56 61.39 2.31 -21.90
N GLN A 57 60.65 2.58 -22.99
CA GLN A 57 60.96 2.23 -24.40
C GLN A 57 59.80 2.74 -25.28
N ARG A 58 59.94 3.86 -26.01
CA ARG A 58 60.39 4.03 -27.41
C ARG A 58 59.58 3.25 -28.46
N GLY A 59 58.86 4.02 -29.29
CA GLY A 59 58.41 3.63 -30.63
C GLY A 59 57.91 4.87 -31.39
N ILE A 60 58.76 5.44 -32.26
CA ILE A 60 58.47 6.57 -33.16
C ILE A 60 58.31 6.02 -34.58
N SER A 61 57.33 6.51 -35.34
CA SER A 61 57.39 6.76 -36.80
C SER A 61 56.22 7.71 -37.17
N ARG A 62 56.49 8.97 -37.56
CA ARG A 62 56.54 9.54 -38.94
C ARG A 62 55.20 9.38 -39.70
N THR A 63 54.62 10.35 -40.42
CA THR A 63 54.91 11.72 -40.89
C THR A 63 53.63 12.20 -41.60
N GLY A 64 53.33 13.51 -41.62
CA GLY A 64 52.36 14.06 -42.59
C GLY A 64 51.93 15.49 -42.29
N HIS A 65 52.48 16.44 -43.05
CA HIS A 65 52.09 17.85 -43.05
C HIS A 65 50.73 18.06 -43.74
N GLY A 66 49.91 18.96 -43.20
CA GLY A 66 48.70 19.45 -43.86
C GLY A 66 48.03 20.57 -43.07
N SER A 67 48.44 21.81 -43.34
CA SER A 67 47.81 23.02 -42.80
C SER A 67 46.42 23.21 -43.44
N ARG A 68 45.37 23.24 -42.62
CA ARG A 68 44.07 23.84 -42.95
C ARG A 68 43.46 24.47 -41.70
N LEU A 69 43.45 25.80 -41.66
CA LEU A 69 42.56 26.57 -40.79
C LEU A 69 41.12 26.10 -41.06
N SER A 70 40.47 25.50 -40.06
CA SER A 70 39.03 25.28 -40.05
C SER A 70 38.47 26.06 -38.86
N LEU A 71 37.69 27.08 -39.16
CA LEU A 71 36.95 27.88 -38.20
C LEU A 71 35.82 26.98 -37.65
N ALA A 72 36.07 26.31 -36.53
CA ALA A 72 35.04 25.52 -35.85
C ALA A 72 34.09 26.46 -35.11
N LEU A 73 32.90 26.71 -35.68
CA LEU A 73 31.77 27.23 -34.92
C LEU A 73 31.43 26.20 -33.83
N LEU A 74 31.75 26.54 -32.58
CA LEU A 74 31.23 25.86 -31.41
C LEU A 74 29.74 26.16 -31.30
N PHE A 75 28.90 25.33 -31.92
CA PHE A 75 27.52 25.18 -31.49
C PHE A 75 27.55 24.52 -30.12
N GLY A 76 27.51 25.33 -29.06
CA GLY A 76 27.20 24.87 -27.72
C GLY A 76 25.76 24.39 -27.69
N ALA A 77 25.54 23.12 -28.04
CA ALA A 77 24.30 22.44 -27.73
C ALA A 77 24.25 22.29 -26.21
N SER A 78 23.60 23.24 -25.53
CA SER A 78 23.15 23.05 -24.15
C SER A 78 22.23 21.83 -24.16
N LEU A 79 22.79 20.67 -23.77
CA LEU A 79 22.02 19.52 -23.34
C LEU A 79 21.27 19.95 -22.09
N VAL A 80 20.08 20.55 -22.28
CA VAL A 80 19.07 20.58 -21.24
C VAL A 80 18.75 19.11 -21.01
N GLY A 81 19.35 18.53 -19.97
CA GLY A 81 19.00 17.19 -19.52
C GLY A 81 17.51 17.21 -19.25
N MET A 82 16.74 16.56 -20.13
CA MET A 82 15.34 16.29 -19.83
C MET A 82 15.35 15.45 -18.56
N ALA A 83 14.88 16.03 -17.46
CA ALA A 83 14.65 15.27 -16.24
C ALA A 83 13.76 14.08 -16.63
N ALA A 84 14.19 12.88 -16.27
CA ALA A 84 13.35 11.70 -16.47
C ALA A 84 11.99 11.97 -15.81
N PRO A 85 10.86 11.69 -16.48
CA PRO A 85 9.55 11.85 -15.86
C PRO A 85 9.51 11.00 -14.58
N ALA A 86 8.96 11.57 -13.51
CA ALA A 86 8.77 10.84 -12.26
C ALA A 86 7.97 9.56 -12.52
N ALA A 87 8.35 8.45 -11.88
CA ALA A 87 7.56 7.24 -11.86
C ALA A 87 6.34 7.45 -10.93
N VAL A 88 5.34 8.17 -11.44
CA VAL A 88 4.08 8.42 -10.72
C VAL A 88 3.34 7.09 -10.58
N LEU A 89 2.89 6.76 -9.37
CA LEU A 89 2.05 5.60 -9.16
C LEU A 89 0.76 5.72 -9.98
N PRO A 90 0.21 4.60 -10.49
CA PRO A 90 -1.04 4.62 -11.23
C PRO A 90 -2.17 5.31 -10.46
N ARG A 91 -2.94 6.13 -11.17
CA ARG A 91 -4.08 6.86 -10.59
C ARG A 91 -5.36 6.52 -11.32
N PHE A 92 -6.45 6.45 -10.57
CA PHE A 92 -7.79 6.50 -11.14
C PHE A 92 -8.07 7.86 -11.77
N PRO A 93 -9.15 7.98 -12.57
CA PRO A 93 -9.51 9.25 -13.20
C PRO A 93 -9.79 10.34 -12.16
N ALA A 94 -9.73 11.60 -12.58
CA ALA A 94 -9.88 12.75 -11.68
C ALA A 94 -11.21 12.78 -10.89
N GLY A 95 -12.25 12.11 -11.39
CA GLY A 95 -13.54 11.97 -10.70
C GLY A 95 -13.56 10.95 -9.55
N ALA A 96 -12.51 10.15 -9.37
CA ALA A 96 -12.44 9.18 -8.28
C ALA A 96 -12.39 9.88 -6.91
N VAL A 97 -13.04 9.28 -5.91
CA VAL A 97 -13.12 9.81 -4.53
C VAL A 97 -11.75 10.07 -3.91
N TRP A 98 -10.74 9.31 -4.34
CA TRP A 98 -9.36 9.43 -3.86
C TRP A 98 -8.70 10.76 -4.24
N ASN A 99 -9.08 11.32 -5.39
CA ASN A 99 -8.45 12.49 -6.02
C ASN A 99 -9.18 13.80 -5.67
N GLN A 100 -10.20 13.76 -4.82
CA GLN A 100 -11.00 14.94 -4.48
C GLN A 100 -10.31 15.81 -3.44
N ASP A 101 -10.30 17.12 -3.67
CA ASP A 101 -9.92 18.10 -2.67
C ASP A 101 -10.99 18.16 -1.56
N ILE A 102 -10.58 17.81 -0.35
CA ILE A 102 -11.42 17.76 0.84
C ILE A 102 -11.12 18.88 1.84
N SER A 103 -10.30 19.87 1.48
CA SER A 103 -9.90 20.95 2.38
C SER A 103 -11.08 21.72 2.98
N ALA A 104 -12.19 21.80 2.23
CA ALA A 104 -13.45 22.42 2.65
C ALA A 104 -14.59 21.42 2.94
N ALA A 105 -14.31 20.11 2.92
CA ALA A 105 -15.32 19.09 3.17
C ALA A 105 -15.88 19.18 4.60
N THR A 106 -17.17 18.87 4.74
CA THR A 106 -17.90 18.88 6.00
C THR A 106 -17.31 17.86 6.98
N LEU A 107 -17.14 18.30 8.23
CA LEU A 107 -16.72 17.40 9.30
C LEU A 107 -17.89 16.57 9.79
N HIS A 108 -17.60 15.33 10.19
CA HIS A 108 -18.58 14.52 10.89
C HIS A 108 -19.00 15.24 12.19
N PRO A 109 -20.31 15.28 12.53
CA PRO A 109 -20.78 15.99 13.73
C PRO A 109 -20.09 15.55 15.03
N ASN A 110 -19.68 14.29 15.10
CA ASN A 110 -18.95 13.72 16.24
C ASN A 110 -17.42 13.69 16.06
N SER A 111 -16.86 14.39 15.06
CA SER A 111 -15.42 14.32 14.75
C SER A 111 -14.53 14.55 15.97
N ALA A 112 -14.84 15.54 16.81
CA ALA A 112 -14.04 15.84 17.99
C ALA A 112 -14.07 14.69 18.99
N THR A 113 -15.26 14.14 19.27
CA THR A 113 -15.43 12.99 20.17
C THR A 113 -14.73 11.76 19.61
N MET A 114 -14.85 11.47 18.32
CA MET A 114 -14.20 10.31 17.68
C MET A 114 -12.68 10.37 17.79
N ILE A 115 -12.10 11.54 17.50
CA ILE A 115 -10.66 11.74 17.65
C ILE A 115 -10.25 11.63 19.12
N SER A 116 -11.03 12.18 20.06
CA SER A 116 -10.72 12.06 21.49
C SER A 116 -10.81 10.62 22.02
N THR A 117 -11.77 9.83 21.53
CA THR A 117 -11.90 8.41 21.86
C THR A 117 -10.71 7.64 21.32
N LEU A 118 -10.37 7.84 20.04
CA LEU A 118 -9.21 7.21 19.43
C LEU A 118 -7.90 7.58 20.14
N ALA A 119 -7.71 8.87 20.46
CA ALA A 119 -6.53 9.39 21.14
C ALA A 119 -6.35 8.93 22.59
N ALA A 120 -7.40 8.38 23.20
CA ALA A 120 -7.34 7.81 24.55
C ALA A 120 -6.86 6.35 24.56
N ILE A 121 -6.82 5.68 23.39
CA ILE A 121 -6.45 4.27 23.27
C ILE A 121 -4.93 4.14 23.25
N GLY A 122 -4.35 3.60 24.33
CA GLY A 122 -2.90 3.43 24.49
C GLY A 122 -2.17 4.57 25.22
N GLY A 123 -2.89 5.56 25.76
CA GLY A 123 -2.32 6.65 26.57
C GLY A 123 -2.36 8.01 25.88
N ASN A 124 -1.64 9.02 26.40
CA ASN A 124 -1.93 10.43 26.11
C ASN A 124 -0.85 11.18 25.29
N PRO A 125 -1.10 11.49 24.01
CA PRO A 125 -2.08 10.86 23.12
C PRO A 125 -1.48 9.63 22.42
N CYS A 126 -2.31 8.63 22.21
CA CYS A 126 -2.01 7.48 21.39
C CYS A 126 -3.30 7.05 20.71
N GLY A 127 -3.22 6.68 19.45
CA GLY A 127 -4.39 6.37 18.63
C GLY A 127 -3.92 5.80 17.30
N PHE A 128 -2.78 6.28 16.80
CA PHE A 128 -1.93 5.49 15.91
C PHE A 128 -1.33 4.28 16.62
N GLY A 129 -0.99 3.24 15.85
CA GLY A 129 -0.15 2.15 16.32
C GLY A 129 1.24 2.66 16.76
N PHE A 130 1.86 1.92 17.68
CA PHE A 130 3.08 2.34 18.40
C PHE A 130 3.08 3.77 18.99
N CYS A 131 1.90 4.38 19.12
CA CYS A 131 1.69 5.76 19.56
C CYS A 131 2.44 6.83 18.76
N ARG A 132 2.58 6.64 17.44
CA ARG A 132 3.25 7.58 16.53
C ARG A 132 2.80 7.41 15.09
N MET A 133 2.90 8.47 14.30
CA MET A 133 2.75 8.35 12.85
C MET A 133 4.07 7.88 12.23
N GLN A 134 4.21 6.57 12.07
CA GLN A 134 5.36 5.94 11.41
C GLN A 134 5.02 5.58 9.97
N ILE A 135 6.04 5.54 9.11
CA ILE A 135 5.96 5.07 7.73
C ILE A 135 6.68 3.73 7.59
N ASP A 136 6.04 2.78 6.92
CA ASP A 136 6.65 1.56 6.38
C ASP A 136 6.90 1.72 4.87
N PHE A 137 7.99 1.14 4.38
CA PHE A 137 8.46 1.26 3.00
C PHE A 137 8.62 -0.11 2.30
N SER A 138 7.93 -1.14 2.79
CA SER A 138 8.14 -2.51 2.32
C SER A 138 7.35 -2.88 1.05
N ASN A 139 6.35 -2.06 0.68
CA ASN A 139 5.45 -2.36 -0.43
C ASN A 139 6.15 -2.18 -1.79
N HIS A 140 6.21 -3.23 -2.61
CA HIS A 140 6.78 -3.16 -3.95
C HIS A 140 5.67 -2.96 -5.00
N VAL A 141 5.75 -1.92 -5.84
CA VAL A 141 4.88 -1.78 -7.02
C VAL A 141 5.64 -2.22 -8.27
N VAL A 142 5.23 -3.35 -8.85
CA VAL A 142 5.90 -3.98 -9.98
C VAL A 142 5.26 -3.56 -11.29
N TRP A 143 6.06 -3.03 -12.22
CA TRP A 143 5.59 -2.66 -13.56
C TRP A 143 5.86 -3.79 -14.56
N ALA A 144 4.82 -4.43 -15.06
CA ALA A 144 4.90 -5.50 -16.04
C ALA A 144 4.65 -4.97 -17.46
N ALA A 145 5.56 -5.29 -18.38
CA ALA A 145 5.35 -5.05 -19.80
C ALA A 145 4.21 -5.93 -20.35
N ILE A 146 3.58 -5.50 -21.44
CA ILE A 146 2.67 -6.37 -22.21
C ILE A 146 3.46 -7.60 -22.69
N GLY A 147 2.91 -8.79 -22.46
CA GLY A 147 3.57 -10.06 -22.78
C GLY A 147 4.59 -10.54 -21.74
N ALA A 148 4.69 -9.89 -20.58
CA ALA A 148 5.44 -10.43 -19.44
C ALA A 148 4.93 -11.85 -19.08
N PRO A 149 5.79 -12.74 -18.59
CA PRO A 149 5.36 -14.05 -18.10
C PRO A 149 4.25 -13.92 -17.08
N THR A 150 3.31 -14.86 -17.09
CA THR A 150 2.21 -14.91 -16.13
C THR A 150 2.20 -16.26 -15.42
N LEU A 151 1.78 -16.28 -14.16
CA LEU A 151 1.51 -17.51 -13.43
C LEU A 151 0.03 -17.58 -13.03
N PRO A 152 -0.56 -18.79 -13.02
CA PRO A 152 -1.90 -18.98 -12.47
C PRO A 152 -1.90 -18.81 -10.95
N ILE A 153 -3.04 -18.41 -10.41
CA ILE A 153 -3.30 -18.44 -8.97
C ILE A 153 -3.69 -19.86 -8.53
N ALA A 154 -3.00 -20.36 -7.50
CA ALA A 154 -3.42 -21.48 -6.69
C ALA A 154 -3.96 -20.96 -5.34
N PRO A 155 -4.98 -21.61 -4.74
CA PRO A 155 -5.47 -21.22 -3.41
C PRO A 155 -4.36 -21.26 -2.36
N HIS A 156 -4.40 -20.32 -1.41
CA HIS A 156 -3.53 -20.35 -0.23
C HIS A 156 -3.59 -21.71 0.48
N ALA A 157 -2.45 -22.21 0.97
CA ALA A 157 -2.34 -23.55 1.51
C ALA A 157 -3.21 -23.77 2.76
N THR A 158 -3.16 -22.86 3.74
CA THR A 158 -3.98 -22.94 4.97
C THR A 158 -5.41 -22.41 4.79
N TYR A 159 -5.58 -21.23 4.21
CA TYR A 159 -6.85 -20.50 4.21
C TYR A 159 -7.70 -20.67 2.94
N GLY A 160 -7.15 -21.30 1.89
CA GLY A 160 -7.82 -21.42 0.60
C GLY A 160 -7.95 -20.08 -0.13
N TYR A 161 -8.89 -19.99 -1.07
CA TYR A 161 -9.16 -18.78 -1.85
C TYR A 161 -10.44 -18.11 -1.35
N TYR A 162 -10.40 -16.81 -1.11
CA TYR A 162 -11.48 -16.10 -0.42
C TYR A 162 -12.59 -15.63 -1.37
N SER A 163 -13.50 -16.55 -1.70
CA SER A 163 -14.64 -16.32 -2.60
C SER A 163 -15.95 -16.18 -1.81
N PRO A 164 -16.91 -15.32 -2.24
CA PRO A 164 -16.96 -14.57 -3.51
C PRO A 164 -16.28 -13.19 -3.48
N ASP A 165 -15.70 -12.80 -2.36
CA ASP A 165 -15.13 -11.49 -2.18
C ASP A 165 -14.00 -11.19 -3.16
N CYS A 166 -13.03 -12.08 -3.30
CA CYS A 166 -11.92 -11.90 -4.24
C CYS A 166 -12.35 -12.22 -5.68
N ASP A 167 -11.71 -11.56 -6.64
CA ASP A 167 -12.03 -11.75 -8.06
C ASP A 167 -11.82 -13.19 -8.50
N ALA A 168 -12.40 -13.56 -9.66
CA ALA A 168 -12.15 -14.87 -10.23
C ALA A 168 -10.64 -15.13 -10.37
N SER A 169 -10.18 -16.29 -9.89
CA SER A 169 -8.79 -16.67 -10.03
C SER A 169 -8.40 -16.73 -11.50
N GLY A 170 -7.18 -16.27 -11.80
CA GLY A 170 -6.69 -16.12 -13.16
C GLY A 170 -5.17 -16.16 -13.23
N ASN A 171 -4.63 -15.68 -14.34
CA ASN A 171 -3.21 -15.51 -14.53
C ASN A 171 -2.80 -14.09 -14.13
N VAL A 172 -1.71 -13.97 -13.38
CA VAL A 172 -1.15 -12.69 -12.94
C VAL A 172 0.24 -12.51 -13.53
N PRO A 173 0.60 -11.32 -14.05
CA PRO A 173 1.95 -11.04 -14.53
C PRO A 173 2.99 -11.20 -13.41
N VAL A 174 4.12 -11.83 -13.73
CA VAL A 174 5.31 -11.98 -12.87
C VAL A 174 6.56 -11.69 -13.69
N PRO A 175 6.84 -10.40 -14.00
CA PRO A 175 8.01 -10.02 -14.78
C PRO A 175 9.32 -10.38 -14.05
N ALA A 176 10.40 -10.59 -14.80
CA ALA A 176 11.72 -10.79 -14.20
C ALA A 176 12.13 -9.58 -13.35
N GLY A 177 12.65 -9.82 -12.15
CA GLY A 177 13.12 -8.78 -11.23
C GLY A 177 12.05 -8.10 -10.38
N GLY A 178 10.77 -8.47 -10.54
CA GLY A 178 9.70 -8.08 -9.61
C GLY A 178 9.83 -8.79 -8.25
N ALA A 179 9.10 -8.29 -7.26
CA ALA A 179 9.12 -8.82 -5.90
C ALA A 179 7.78 -8.64 -5.18
N ILE A 180 7.56 -9.49 -4.19
CA ILE A 180 6.50 -9.38 -3.18
C ILE A 180 6.98 -8.44 -2.07
N GLU A 181 6.04 -7.80 -1.38
CA GLU A 181 6.30 -6.92 -0.22
C GLU A 181 7.38 -7.47 0.71
N GLY A 182 8.37 -6.62 1.04
CA GLY A 182 9.44 -6.96 1.98
C GLY A 182 10.48 -7.99 1.50
N THR A 183 10.33 -8.56 0.29
CA THR A 183 11.22 -9.62 -0.21
C THR A 183 12.08 -9.19 -1.41
N THR A 184 13.04 -10.04 -1.80
CA THR A 184 13.89 -9.79 -2.97
C THR A 184 13.32 -10.34 -4.27
N GLY A 185 12.24 -11.14 -4.22
CA GLY A 185 11.66 -11.87 -5.34
C GLY A 185 10.22 -12.29 -5.05
N TYR A 186 9.78 -13.42 -5.60
CA TYR A 186 8.38 -13.86 -5.47
C TYR A 186 8.14 -14.88 -4.35
N ASP A 187 9.14 -15.12 -3.50
CA ASP A 187 9.06 -16.11 -2.42
C ASP A 187 8.86 -15.36 -1.10
N CYS A 188 7.76 -15.63 -0.39
CA CYS A 188 7.35 -14.93 0.83
C CYS A 188 6.72 -15.92 1.81
N ASP A 189 6.93 -15.71 3.12
CA ASP A 189 6.28 -16.54 4.15
C ASP A 189 4.82 -16.08 4.33
N ASN A 190 3.94 -16.46 3.40
CA ASN A 190 2.55 -16.00 3.39
C ASN A 190 1.67 -16.60 4.50
N GLU A 191 2.21 -17.50 5.32
CA GLU A 191 1.59 -18.00 6.54
C GLU A 191 1.92 -17.11 7.76
N GLY A 192 3.04 -16.37 7.72
CA GLY A 192 3.54 -15.52 8.81
C GLY A 192 3.54 -14.02 8.53
N GLU A 193 3.47 -13.63 7.25
CA GLU A 193 3.58 -12.24 6.79
C GLU A 193 2.44 -11.88 5.84
N ASP A 194 2.19 -10.58 5.63
CA ASP A 194 1.08 -10.11 4.78
C ASP A 194 1.30 -10.44 3.29
N CYS A 195 2.56 -10.37 2.83
CA CYS A 195 2.98 -10.78 1.49
C CYS A 195 2.12 -10.21 0.35
N HIS A 196 1.94 -8.89 0.31
CA HIS A 196 1.23 -8.24 -0.79
C HIS A 196 2.03 -8.30 -2.09
N TYR A 197 1.38 -8.74 -3.18
CA TYR A 197 1.94 -8.64 -4.52
C TYR A 197 1.16 -7.63 -5.36
N LEU A 198 1.81 -6.51 -5.68
CA LEU A 198 1.19 -5.37 -6.36
C LEU A 198 1.82 -5.21 -7.74
N VAL A 199 1.05 -5.47 -8.81
CA VAL A 199 1.54 -5.41 -10.18
C VAL A 199 0.64 -4.60 -11.10
N VAL A 200 1.28 -3.77 -11.93
CA VAL A 200 0.65 -2.91 -12.92
C VAL A 200 0.96 -3.46 -14.31
N GLN A 201 -0.05 -3.66 -15.14
CA GLN A 201 0.12 -3.98 -16.56
C GLN A 201 -0.86 -3.17 -17.42
N GLY A 202 -0.32 -2.21 -18.17
CA GLY A 202 -1.14 -1.29 -18.97
C GLY A 202 -2.10 -0.51 -18.09
N ASN A 203 -3.41 -0.75 -18.27
CA ASN A 203 -4.48 -0.06 -17.54
C ASN A 203 -5.10 -0.94 -16.42
N THR A 204 -4.49 -2.08 -16.11
CA THR A 204 -4.97 -3.02 -15.11
C THR A 204 -4.01 -3.10 -13.94
N LEU A 205 -4.56 -3.03 -12.72
CA LEU A 205 -3.86 -3.38 -11.48
C LEU A 205 -4.25 -4.79 -11.07
N PHE A 206 -3.28 -5.58 -10.64
CA PHE A 206 -3.51 -6.83 -9.91
C PHE A 206 -2.88 -6.67 -8.53
N GLU A 207 -3.70 -6.75 -7.51
CA GLU A 207 -3.30 -6.60 -6.12
C GLU A 207 -3.67 -7.89 -5.40
N LEU A 208 -2.66 -8.61 -4.92
CA LEU A 208 -2.82 -9.90 -4.28
C LEU A 208 -2.41 -9.82 -2.82
N TYR A 209 -3.12 -10.55 -1.96
CA TYR A 209 -2.83 -10.65 -0.52
C TYR A 209 -2.43 -12.07 -0.13
N SER A 210 -1.51 -12.18 0.84
CA SER A 210 -0.98 -13.44 1.36
C SER A 210 -0.49 -14.32 0.21
N THR A 211 0.40 -13.74 -0.59
CA THR A 211 0.92 -14.37 -1.81
C THR A 211 2.31 -14.95 -1.60
N ASP A 212 2.49 -16.19 -2.03
CA ASP A 212 3.79 -16.82 -2.15
C ASP A 212 3.88 -17.55 -3.50
N ARG A 213 5.05 -17.56 -4.11
CA ARG A 213 5.29 -18.40 -5.28
C ARG A 213 5.62 -19.80 -4.81
N ASN A 214 4.81 -20.77 -5.24
CA ASN A 214 4.97 -22.15 -4.80
C ASN A 214 6.37 -22.73 -5.10
N ASP A 215 6.78 -23.76 -4.36
CA ASP A 215 8.10 -24.41 -4.50
C ASP A 215 8.41 -24.87 -5.94
N ALA A 216 7.38 -25.28 -6.69
CA ALA A 216 7.51 -25.70 -8.08
C ALA A 216 7.73 -24.52 -9.07
N GLN A 217 7.53 -23.28 -8.61
CA GLN A 217 7.55 -22.04 -9.38
C GLN A 217 6.59 -22.02 -10.57
N THR A 218 5.45 -22.70 -10.43
CA THR A 218 4.42 -22.86 -11.47
C THR A 218 3.12 -22.13 -11.15
N ALA A 219 2.95 -21.60 -9.94
CA ALA A 219 1.77 -20.85 -9.53
C ALA A 219 2.09 -19.87 -8.40
N LEU A 220 1.18 -18.91 -8.19
CA LEU A 220 1.13 -18.06 -7.00
C LEU A 220 0.09 -18.64 -6.03
N ASN A 221 0.53 -19.12 -4.87
CA ASN A 221 -0.34 -19.48 -3.75
C ASN A 221 -0.84 -18.19 -3.11
N THR A 222 -2.12 -17.89 -3.26
CA THR A 222 -2.69 -16.59 -2.89
C THR A 222 -4.04 -16.77 -2.21
N LEU A 223 -4.32 -15.95 -1.20
CA LEU A 223 -5.62 -15.91 -0.53
C LEU A 223 -6.64 -15.09 -1.33
N CYS A 224 -6.21 -13.92 -1.82
CA CYS A 224 -7.07 -12.99 -2.53
C CYS A 224 -6.38 -12.33 -3.73
N LEU A 225 -7.07 -12.22 -4.86
CA LEU A 225 -6.77 -11.27 -5.94
C LEU A 225 -7.88 -10.21 -6.00
N ALA A 226 -7.47 -8.95 -6.08
CA ALA A 226 -8.32 -7.83 -6.48
C ALA A 226 -7.73 -7.17 -7.74
N THR A 227 -8.59 -6.95 -8.74
CA THR A 227 -8.24 -6.41 -10.04
C THR A 227 -8.91 -5.07 -10.25
N TRP A 228 -8.15 -4.07 -10.65
CA TRP A 228 -8.68 -2.71 -10.85
C TRP A 228 -8.41 -2.20 -12.25
N ARG A 229 -9.35 -1.38 -12.75
CA ARG A 229 -9.27 -0.70 -14.04
C ARG A 229 -9.02 0.79 -13.81
N LEU A 230 -7.87 1.27 -14.29
CA LEU A 230 -7.42 2.66 -14.04
C LEU A 230 -8.19 3.71 -14.85
N ASP A 231 -8.98 3.29 -15.84
CA ASP A 231 -9.85 4.13 -16.66
C ASP A 231 -11.27 4.26 -16.10
N VAL A 232 -11.54 3.69 -14.92
CA VAL A 232 -12.87 3.65 -14.32
C VAL A 232 -12.96 4.58 -13.11
N VAL A 233 -14.04 5.37 -13.07
CA VAL A 233 -14.52 6.00 -11.84
C VAL A 233 -15.48 5.03 -11.16
N TYR A 234 -15.03 4.38 -10.09
CA TYR A 234 -15.83 3.43 -9.34
C TYR A 234 -16.97 4.14 -8.58
N PRO A 235 -18.13 3.49 -8.42
CA PRO A 235 -19.25 4.04 -7.64
C PRO A 235 -18.91 4.07 -6.13
N PRO A 236 -19.77 4.66 -5.27
CA PRO A 236 -19.51 4.77 -3.83
C PRO A 236 -19.20 3.45 -3.12
N GLU A 237 -19.79 2.35 -3.58
CA GLU A 237 -19.56 0.98 -3.11
C GLU A 237 -18.27 0.33 -3.66
N GLY A 238 -17.47 1.08 -4.42
CA GLY A 238 -16.19 0.61 -4.93
C GLY A 238 -16.36 -0.61 -5.84
N ARG A 239 -15.64 -1.70 -5.52
CA ARG A 239 -15.72 -2.97 -6.25
C ARG A 239 -16.91 -3.84 -5.88
N GLY A 240 -17.69 -3.46 -4.87
CA GLY A 240 -18.93 -4.14 -4.49
C GLY A 240 -19.21 -4.04 -3.01
N GLU A 241 -20.49 -4.02 -2.63
CA GLU A 241 -20.91 -3.95 -1.23
C GLU A 241 -20.45 -5.19 -0.46
N HIS A 242 -19.90 -5.00 0.75
CA HIS A 242 -19.39 -6.09 1.59
C HIS A 242 -18.25 -6.90 0.94
N CYS A 243 -17.60 -6.36 -0.09
CA CYS A 243 -16.51 -7.04 -0.77
C CYS A 243 -15.16 -6.47 -0.30
N THR A 244 -14.30 -7.34 0.23
CA THR A 244 -12.90 -6.97 0.57
C THR A 244 -12.02 -6.82 -0.68
N SER A 245 -10.72 -6.60 -0.50
CA SER A 245 -9.71 -6.61 -1.56
C SER A 245 -8.37 -7.13 -1.00
N ALA A 246 -7.25 -6.83 -1.65
CA ALA A 246 -5.94 -6.99 -1.03
C ALA A 246 -5.74 -6.02 0.16
N ASP A 247 -6.63 -5.04 0.34
CA ASP A 247 -6.74 -4.16 1.50
C ASP A 247 -8.11 -4.39 2.19
N ALA A 248 -8.12 -4.49 3.53
CA ALA A 248 -9.29 -4.94 4.29
C ALA A 248 -10.52 -4.02 4.18
N ALA A 249 -10.37 -2.74 3.83
CA ALA A 249 -11.50 -1.84 3.59
C ALA A 249 -12.19 -2.06 2.23
N GLY A 250 -11.65 -2.97 1.40
CA GLY A 250 -12.04 -3.12 0.00
C GLY A 250 -11.42 -2.06 -0.92
N PHE A 251 -10.28 -1.48 -0.53
CA PHE A 251 -9.63 -0.41 -1.27
C PHE A 251 -8.59 -0.89 -2.29
N PRO A 252 -8.38 -0.13 -3.37
CA PRO A 252 -7.19 -0.29 -4.19
C PRO A 252 -5.96 0.19 -3.41
N MET A 253 -4.91 -0.63 -3.33
CA MET A 253 -3.69 -0.29 -2.60
C MET A 253 -2.81 0.70 -3.38
N ILE A 254 -2.42 0.34 -4.61
CA ILE A 254 -1.43 1.08 -5.42
C ILE A 254 -1.80 2.56 -5.56
N PRO A 255 -3.05 2.93 -5.90
CA PRO A 255 -3.45 4.34 -6.08
C PRO A 255 -3.57 5.14 -4.78
N LEU A 256 -3.41 4.48 -3.63
CA LEU A 256 -3.42 5.08 -2.30
C LEU A 256 -2.05 5.03 -1.60
N LEU A 257 -1.07 4.36 -2.21
CA LEU A 257 0.34 4.44 -1.84
C LEU A 257 0.96 5.74 -2.40
N PHE A 258 2.17 6.06 -1.94
CA PHE A 258 2.97 7.18 -2.43
C PHE A 258 4.44 6.76 -2.47
N ASN A 259 5.23 7.44 -3.32
CA ASN A 259 6.64 7.08 -3.50
C ASN A 259 7.60 8.28 -3.50
N ALA A 260 8.91 7.96 -3.52
CA ALA A 260 9.97 8.97 -3.48
C ALA A 260 10.02 9.84 -4.75
N ASP A 261 9.67 9.30 -5.92
CA ASP A 261 9.68 10.04 -7.19
C ASP A 261 8.57 11.09 -7.26
N GLU A 262 7.36 10.78 -6.80
CA GLU A 262 6.25 11.72 -6.70
C GLU A 262 6.56 12.85 -5.72
N ILE A 263 7.16 12.53 -4.58
CA ILE A 263 7.60 13.54 -3.61
C ILE A 263 8.66 14.45 -4.24
N ALA A 264 9.68 13.88 -4.87
CA ALA A 264 10.75 14.64 -5.53
C ALA A 264 10.18 15.62 -6.58
N ALA A 265 9.22 15.16 -7.39
CA ALA A 265 8.55 15.98 -8.39
C ALA A 265 7.70 17.12 -7.78
N ALA A 266 7.11 16.89 -6.60
CA ALA A 266 6.27 17.88 -5.93
C ALA A 266 7.06 18.96 -5.17
N ILE A 267 8.32 18.71 -4.80
CA ILE A 267 9.15 19.65 -4.01
C ILE A 267 9.29 21.04 -4.67
N PRO A 268 9.71 21.19 -5.94
CA PRO A 268 10.00 22.50 -6.52
C PRO A 268 8.78 23.45 -6.55
N GLY A 269 7.57 22.92 -6.60
CA GLY A 269 6.33 23.69 -6.67
C GLY A 269 5.60 23.89 -5.34
N ASN A 270 6.18 23.44 -4.21
CA ASN A 270 5.45 23.28 -2.94
C ASN A 270 4.14 22.47 -3.13
N GLY A 271 4.22 21.43 -3.96
CA GLY A 271 3.07 20.63 -4.37
C GLY A 271 2.60 19.66 -3.30
N ASP A 272 1.57 18.92 -3.69
CA ASP A 272 0.97 17.79 -3.00
C ASP A 272 0.99 16.57 -3.94
N LEU A 273 0.64 15.39 -3.42
CA LEU A 273 0.62 14.17 -4.22
C LEU A 273 -0.61 14.08 -5.13
N GLY A 274 -1.68 14.85 -4.89
CA GLY A 274 -2.86 14.83 -5.75
C GLY A 274 -3.90 13.74 -5.44
N HIS A 275 -3.71 12.95 -4.38
CA HIS A 275 -4.62 11.88 -3.98
C HIS A 275 -4.56 11.62 -2.47
N ALA A 276 -5.53 10.85 -2.01
CA ALA A 276 -5.61 10.25 -0.68
C ALA A 276 -4.43 9.34 -0.35
N ILE A 277 -4.02 9.30 0.92
CA ILE A 277 -3.06 8.29 1.41
C ILE A 277 -3.81 7.21 2.19
N ARG A 278 -3.58 5.91 1.89
CA ARG A 278 -4.10 4.85 2.78
C ARG A 278 -3.37 4.89 4.11
N PHE A 279 -4.09 4.64 5.19
CA PHE A 279 -3.47 4.46 6.50
C PHE A 279 -4.14 3.32 7.26
N VAL A 280 -3.41 2.75 8.21
CA VAL A 280 -3.85 1.61 9.01
C VAL A 280 -3.86 1.96 10.50
N LEU A 281 -4.70 1.26 11.26
CA LEU A 281 -4.77 1.36 12.71
C LEU A 281 -4.82 -0.05 13.32
N PRO A 282 -4.36 -0.25 14.57
CA PRO A 282 -4.61 -1.52 15.24
C PRO A 282 -6.11 -1.81 15.28
N ASN A 283 -6.52 -3.06 15.04
CA ASN A 283 -7.93 -3.47 15.11
C ASN A 283 -8.64 -3.01 16.41
N PRO A 284 -8.01 -3.09 17.61
CA PRO A 284 -8.59 -2.56 18.86
C PRO A 284 -8.78 -1.04 18.91
N ASN A 285 -8.28 -0.30 17.94
CA ASN A 285 -8.41 1.15 17.86
C ASN A 285 -9.57 1.56 16.93
N MET A 286 -10.08 0.66 16.08
CA MET A 286 -11.14 0.95 15.11
C MET A 286 -12.52 0.61 15.64
N ALA A 287 -13.53 1.43 15.34
CA ALA A 287 -14.86 1.29 15.91
C ALA A 287 -15.53 -0.05 15.57
N ASN A 288 -16.05 -0.70 16.60
CA ASN A 288 -16.96 -1.83 16.53
C ASN A 288 -18.27 -1.46 17.24
N ASP A 289 -19.41 -1.90 16.73
CA ASP A 289 -20.73 -1.67 17.32
C ASP A 289 -21.66 -2.85 17.09
N VAL A 290 -21.68 -3.78 18.06
CA VAL A 290 -22.57 -4.95 18.07
C VAL A 290 -24.06 -4.59 17.99
N THR A 291 -24.46 -3.35 18.29
CA THR A 291 -25.86 -2.92 18.21
C THR A 291 -26.32 -2.62 16.79
N LEU A 292 -25.39 -2.41 15.85
CA LEU A 292 -25.69 -2.20 14.43
C LEU A 292 -26.08 -3.51 13.71
N GLY A 293 -25.83 -4.67 14.34
CA GLY A 293 -25.99 -5.99 13.73
C GLY A 293 -24.80 -6.35 12.85
N GLY A 294 -25.03 -7.20 11.84
CA GLY A 294 -23.96 -7.71 10.98
C GLY A 294 -23.13 -8.82 11.64
N GLU A 295 -21.89 -8.96 11.19
CA GLU A 295 -20.92 -9.91 11.73
C GLU A 295 -20.17 -9.27 12.90
N ASP A 296 -20.37 -9.79 14.12
CA ASP A 296 -19.64 -9.40 15.34
C ASP A 296 -19.54 -7.88 15.62
N GLY A 297 -20.49 -7.08 15.11
CA GLY A 297 -20.49 -5.63 15.25
C GLY A 297 -19.49 -4.89 14.35
N TYR A 298 -18.87 -5.59 13.40
CA TYR A 298 -18.00 -4.98 12.40
C TYR A 298 -18.77 -3.99 11.55
N LEU A 299 -18.14 -2.86 11.26
CA LEU A 299 -18.78 -1.79 10.51
C LEU A 299 -17.76 -0.94 9.79
N TYR A 300 -18.23 -0.31 8.72
CA TYR A 300 -17.47 0.63 7.91
C TYR A 300 -18.30 1.86 7.54
N VAL A 301 -17.64 2.86 6.97
CA VAL A 301 -18.27 4.02 6.32
C VAL A 301 -17.67 4.17 4.92
N ARG A 302 -18.40 4.84 4.01
CA ARG A 302 -17.86 5.11 2.67
C ARG A 302 -16.57 5.94 2.75
N PRO A 303 -15.65 5.78 1.79
CA PRO A 303 -15.75 4.95 0.58
C PRO A 303 -15.43 3.46 0.80
N ALA A 304 -15.23 2.99 2.03
CA ALA A 304 -15.04 1.56 2.24
C ALA A 304 -16.27 0.77 1.80
N SER A 305 -16.00 -0.42 1.32
CA SER A 305 -17.00 -1.42 0.96
C SER A 305 -17.00 -2.59 1.92
N HIS A 306 -15.97 -2.71 2.77
CA HIS A 306 -15.78 -3.82 3.67
C HIS A 306 -15.13 -3.35 4.99
N ALA A 307 -15.30 -4.14 6.05
CA ALA A 307 -14.52 -4.03 7.28
C ALA A 307 -13.82 -5.35 7.57
N GLY A 308 -12.52 -5.31 7.92
CA GLY A 308 -11.80 -6.49 8.40
C GLY A 308 -12.34 -6.99 9.74
N ALA A 309 -11.62 -6.76 10.84
CA ALA A 309 -12.09 -7.16 12.16
C ALA A 309 -11.85 -6.05 13.21
N PRO A 310 -12.51 -4.88 13.08
CA PRO A 310 -12.38 -3.83 14.08
C PRO A 310 -12.92 -4.29 15.44
N ALA A 311 -12.26 -3.88 16.53
CA ALA A 311 -12.55 -4.36 17.88
C ALA A 311 -12.49 -3.25 18.95
N GLY A 312 -12.41 -2.00 18.53
CA GLY A 312 -12.33 -0.83 19.39
C GLY A 312 -13.68 -0.26 19.82
N PRO A 313 -13.67 0.79 20.67
CA PRO A 313 -14.89 1.41 21.18
C PRO A 313 -15.79 1.95 20.07
N VAL A 314 -17.11 1.85 20.25
CA VAL A 314 -18.14 2.40 19.34
C VAL A 314 -17.86 3.86 18.96
N GLY A 315 -17.35 4.65 19.91
CA GLY A 315 -17.04 6.06 19.70
C GLY A 315 -15.81 6.33 18.83
N SER A 316 -15.00 5.32 18.49
CA SER A 316 -13.79 5.49 17.68
C SER A 316 -14.09 5.70 16.18
N VAL A 317 -13.06 5.67 15.35
CA VAL A 317 -13.16 5.78 13.90
C VAL A 317 -13.43 4.42 13.23
N PRO A 318 -14.44 4.30 12.36
CA PRO A 318 -14.68 3.07 11.60
C PRO A 318 -13.77 2.91 10.39
N TYR A 319 -13.63 1.68 9.88
CA TYR A 319 -13.06 1.42 8.55
C TYR A 319 -13.65 2.38 7.50
N GLY A 320 -12.80 2.85 6.58
CA GLY A 320 -13.16 3.83 5.55
C GLY A 320 -13.22 5.29 6.00
N SER A 321 -13.04 5.59 7.29
CA SER A 321 -13.01 6.97 7.79
C SER A 321 -11.96 7.80 7.04
N ARG A 322 -12.39 8.93 6.50
CA ARG A 322 -11.50 9.92 5.89
C ARG A 322 -11.06 10.94 6.93
N LEU A 323 -9.77 10.96 7.24
CA LEU A 323 -9.15 11.88 8.17
C LEU A 323 -8.39 12.97 7.44
N ARG A 324 -8.64 14.23 7.80
CA ARG A 324 -7.97 15.41 7.25
C ARG A 324 -7.07 16.04 8.31
N LEU A 325 -5.80 16.28 7.98
CA LEU A 325 -4.91 17.05 8.85
C LEU A 325 -5.43 18.49 8.94
N ARG A 326 -5.49 19.07 10.15
CA ARG A 326 -5.97 20.45 10.31
C ARG A 326 -5.15 21.43 9.48
N ALA A 327 -5.82 22.44 8.93
CA ALA A 327 -5.19 23.48 8.13
C ALA A 327 -4.10 24.25 8.91
N ASP A 328 -4.24 24.38 10.23
CA ASP A 328 -3.33 25.09 11.14
C ASP A 328 -2.12 24.27 11.60
N PHE A 329 -2.01 22.99 11.24
CA PHE A 329 -0.85 22.18 11.62
C PHE A 329 0.44 22.78 11.06
N PRO A 330 1.47 23.05 11.88
CA PRO A 330 2.68 23.72 11.44
C PRO A 330 3.55 22.81 10.56
N LEU A 331 4.04 23.35 9.45
CA LEU A 331 4.98 22.65 8.56
C LEU A 331 6.45 23.02 8.86
N THR A 332 6.68 23.92 9.80
CA THR A 332 8.01 24.43 10.15
C THR A 332 8.93 23.29 10.59
N ASN A 333 10.21 23.39 10.21
CA ASN A 333 11.28 22.43 10.52
C ASN A 333 11.18 21.04 9.84
N TYR A 334 10.06 20.74 9.18
CA TYR A 334 9.97 19.58 8.30
C TYR A 334 10.77 19.76 7.00
N SER A 335 11.36 18.66 6.50
CA SER A 335 12.02 18.63 5.19
C SER A 335 11.03 18.96 4.07
N PRO A 336 11.48 19.45 2.90
CA PRO A 336 10.59 19.71 1.78
C PRO A 336 9.72 18.50 1.38
N GLY A 337 10.29 17.29 1.43
CA GLY A 337 9.53 16.05 1.17
C GLY A 337 8.46 15.77 2.22
N ALA A 338 8.78 15.97 3.50
CA ALA A 338 7.80 15.80 4.58
C ALA A 338 6.65 16.80 4.45
N GLN A 339 6.94 18.02 4.00
CA GLN A 339 5.90 19.02 3.75
C GLN A 339 4.99 18.65 2.57
N VAL A 340 5.47 17.93 1.55
CA VAL A 340 4.61 17.40 0.47
C VAL A 340 3.56 16.44 1.06
N ILE A 341 3.98 15.49 1.90
CA ILE A 341 3.07 14.54 2.55
C ILE A 341 2.07 15.30 3.44
N LEU A 342 2.54 16.23 4.28
CA LEU A 342 1.66 16.99 5.17
C LEU A 342 0.66 17.88 4.41
N ARG A 343 1.06 18.51 3.28
CA ARG A 343 0.13 19.23 2.41
C ARG A 343 -0.91 18.29 1.79
N THR A 344 -0.49 17.10 1.39
CA THR A 344 -1.40 16.05 0.90
C THR A 344 -2.43 15.67 1.96
N LEU A 345 -2.00 15.46 3.21
CA LEU A 345 -2.90 15.14 4.33
C LEU A 345 -3.85 16.29 4.69
N LYS A 346 -3.49 17.55 4.42
CA LYS A 346 -4.41 18.70 4.59
C LYS A 346 -5.45 18.76 3.47
N LYS A 347 -5.07 18.46 2.24
CA LYS A 347 -5.87 18.69 1.03
C LYS A 347 -6.69 17.48 0.59
N TYR A 348 -6.09 16.29 0.58
CA TYR A 348 -6.76 15.04 0.25
C TYR A 348 -6.99 14.18 1.50
N GLY A 349 -6.18 14.32 2.53
CA GLY A 349 -6.31 13.51 3.75
C GLY A 349 -5.83 12.07 3.58
N MET A 350 -6.10 11.27 4.60
CA MET A 350 -5.81 9.84 4.64
C MET A 350 -7.07 9.05 4.93
N VAL A 351 -7.17 7.85 4.37
CA VAL A 351 -8.36 7.00 4.48
C VAL A 351 -8.04 5.68 5.17
N LEU A 352 -8.85 5.32 6.16
CA LEU A 352 -8.59 4.15 7.02
C LEU A 352 -8.89 2.87 6.25
N ALA A 353 -7.83 2.12 5.99
CA ALA A 353 -7.79 1.06 4.98
C ALA A 353 -7.67 -0.32 5.62
N ASP A 354 -6.78 -0.48 6.60
CA ASP A 354 -6.46 -1.81 7.15
C ASP A 354 -6.16 -1.82 8.66
N GLY A 355 -6.06 -3.03 9.20
CA GLY A 355 -5.55 -3.37 10.52
C GLY A 355 -4.01 -3.42 10.52
N GLY A 356 -3.36 -2.58 11.33
CA GLY A 356 -1.89 -2.60 11.41
C GLY A 356 -1.30 -1.62 12.44
N ASN A 357 -0.02 -1.82 12.77
CA ASN A 357 0.66 -1.01 13.80
C ASN A 357 1.44 0.20 13.25
N ILE A 358 1.76 0.23 11.96
CA ILE A 358 2.52 1.32 11.34
C ILE A 358 1.56 2.14 10.48
N ALA A 359 1.26 3.37 10.91
CA ALA A 359 0.15 4.16 10.37
C ALA A 359 0.18 4.32 8.84
N LEU A 360 1.32 4.65 8.24
CA LEU A 360 1.43 4.87 6.80
C LEU A 360 2.24 3.75 6.14
N THR A 361 1.78 3.26 5.00
CA THR A 361 2.52 2.35 4.12
C THR A 361 2.82 3.08 2.81
N ALA A 362 4.04 2.97 2.34
CA ALA A 362 4.54 3.65 1.15
C ALA A 362 5.30 2.66 0.26
N GLU A 363 5.46 3.02 -1.01
CA GLU A 363 6.24 2.20 -1.94
C GLU A 363 7.71 2.13 -1.49
N SER A 364 8.33 0.96 -1.62
CA SER A 364 9.78 0.82 -1.56
C SER A 364 10.43 1.68 -2.64
N ASP A 365 11.57 2.31 -2.32
CA ASP A 365 12.35 3.04 -3.31
C ASP A 365 13.22 2.11 -4.20
N ARG A 366 12.95 0.80 -4.18
CA ARG A 366 13.65 -0.20 -5.00
C ARG A 366 13.52 0.04 -6.51
N TYR A 367 12.35 0.50 -6.96
CA TYR A 367 12.04 0.70 -8.37
C TYR A 367 11.91 2.17 -8.77
N THR A 368 12.15 3.09 -7.84
CA THR A 368 12.11 4.53 -8.08
C THR A 368 13.49 5.07 -8.45
N THR A 369 13.52 6.28 -9.04
CA THR A 369 14.78 6.97 -9.36
C THR A 369 15.37 7.65 -8.13
N ASN A 370 14.52 8.26 -7.30
CA ASN A 370 14.88 8.91 -6.05
C ASN A 370 14.73 7.92 -4.90
N SER A 371 15.54 8.08 -3.84
CA SER A 371 15.40 7.33 -2.59
C SER A 371 14.63 8.12 -1.54
N TRP A 372 14.06 7.43 -0.56
CA TRP A 372 13.43 8.07 0.60
C TRP A 372 14.38 9.02 1.33
N ALA A 373 15.65 8.60 1.47
CA ALA A 373 16.70 9.43 2.03
C ALA A 373 16.96 10.71 1.20
N SER A 374 16.93 10.62 -0.13
CA SER A 374 17.18 11.77 -1.01
C SER A 374 16.09 12.84 -0.93
N VAL A 375 14.84 12.46 -0.63
CA VAL A 375 13.73 13.39 -0.39
C VAL A 375 13.58 13.78 1.08
N GLY A 376 14.51 13.37 1.94
CA GLY A 376 14.55 13.73 3.35
C GLY A 376 13.44 13.11 4.18
N ILE A 377 13.07 11.87 3.86
CA ILE A 377 12.05 11.07 4.56
C ILE A 377 12.71 9.81 5.16
N ASN A 378 12.30 9.46 6.36
CA ASN A 378 12.58 8.18 7.01
C ASN A 378 11.32 7.73 7.78
N SER A 379 11.35 6.53 8.37
CA SER A 379 10.18 5.94 9.04
C SER A 379 9.68 6.77 10.22
N ARG A 380 10.55 7.59 10.84
CA ARG A 380 10.28 8.38 12.04
C ARG A 380 10.24 9.88 11.77
N THR A 381 10.07 10.28 10.50
CA THR A 381 10.01 11.70 10.10
C THR A 381 8.97 12.47 10.91
N PHE A 382 7.81 11.89 11.23
CA PHE A 382 6.72 12.65 11.85
C PHE A 382 6.75 12.72 13.38
N ASP A 383 7.69 12.05 14.05
CA ASP A 383 7.82 12.10 15.50
C ASP A 383 9.24 12.41 16.01
N GLN A 384 10.27 12.25 15.18
CA GLN A 384 11.69 12.45 15.55
C GLN A 384 12.38 13.62 14.83
N THR A 385 11.72 14.34 13.91
CA THR A 385 12.32 15.53 13.29
C THR A 385 12.52 16.64 14.32
N SER A 386 13.79 17.00 14.55
CA SER A 386 14.18 18.02 15.55
C SER A 386 13.51 19.36 15.29
N GLY A 387 12.88 19.92 16.33
CA GLY A 387 12.18 21.21 16.27
C GLY A 387 10.84 21.20 15.54
N ALA A 388 10.46 20.11 14.87
CA ALA A 388 9.14 19.99 14.25
C ALA A 388 8.09 19.57 15.28
N THR A 389 6.86 20.06 15.11
CA THR A 389 5.70 19.59 15.88
C THR A 389 5.41 18.15 15.51
N LYS A 390 5.40 17.22 16.46
CA LYS A 390 5.05 15.83 16.20
C LYS A 390 3.63 15.73 15.63
N VAL A 391 3.44 14.91 14.60
CA VAL A 391 2.09 14.61 14.09
C VAL A 391 1.40 13.65 15.04
N GLN A 392 0.25 14.05 15.58
CA GLN A 392 -0.57 13.25 16.47
C GLN A 392 -1.95 13.01 15.85
N ILE A 393 -2.66 11.97 16.30
CA ILE A 393 -4.02 11.71 15.82
C ILE A 393 -4.97 12.87 16.16
N THR A 394 -4.70 13.59 17.25
CA THR A 394 -5.41 14.81 17.66
C THR A 394 -5.24 15.96 16.68
N ASP A 395 -4.30 15.88 15.73
CA ASP A 395 -4.11 16.85 14.65
C ASP A 395 -5.05 16.64 13.45
N PHE A 396 -5.86 15.59 13.47
CA PHE A 396 -6.78 15.25 12.41
C PHE A 396 -8.23 15.55 12.77
N GLN A 397 -9.06 15.64 11.72
CA GLN A 397 -10.50 15.76 11.78
C GLN A 397 -11.12 14.66 10.92
N VAL A 398 -12.25 14.11 11.35
CA VAL A 398 -12.99 13.07 10.61
C VAL A 398 -14.02 13.76 9.74
N LEU A 399 -14.03 13.44 8.45
CA LEU A 399 -15.04 13.94 7.52
C LEU A 399 -16.36 13.18 7.67
N ASP A 400 -17.45 13.85 7.34
CA ASP A 400 -18.74 13.20 7.20
C ASP A 400 -18.82 12.50 5.84
N THR A 401 -18.70 11.17 5.84
CA THR A 401 -18.82 10.33 4.65
C THR A 401 -20.09 9.48 4.65
N GLY A 402 -21.06 9.85 5.49
CA GLY A 402 -22.36 9.19 5.56
C GLY A 402 -22.50 8.18 6.71
N PRO A 403 -23.53 7.33 6.67
CA PRO A 403 -23.88 6.46 7.78
C PRO A 403 -22.87 5.31 7.96
N ARG A 404 -22.81 4.79 9.18
CA ARG A 404 -22.17 3.51 9.49
C ARG A 404 -22.96 2.38 8.85
N ILE A 405 -22.26 1.45 8.22
CA ILE A 405 -22.82 0.28 7.55
C ILE A 405 -22.34 -0.96 8.31
N ALA A 406 -23.27 -1.81 8.74
CA ALA A 406 -22.93 -3.09 9.37
C ALA A 406 -22.33 -4.03 8.33
N GLU A 407 -21.15 -4.55 8.61
CA GLU A 407 -20.53 -5.56 7.77
C GLU A 407 -21.29 -6.88 7.86
N THR A 408 -21.49 -7.57 6.74
CA THR A 408 -22.21 -8.84 6.69
C THR A 408 -21.43 -9.95 5.98
N TYR A 409 -20.29 -9.64 5.35
CA TYR A 409 -19.51 -10.53 4.49
C TYR A 409 -20.30 -11.20 3.37
N ASN A 410 -21.42 -10.58 2.98
CA ASN A 410 -22.21 -10.99 1.84
C ASN A 410 -21.83 -10.11 0.66
N CYS A 411 -20.61 -10.31 0.15
CA CYS A 411 -20.11 -9.55 -0.98
C CYS A 411 -21.09 -9.58 -2.17
N VAL A 412 -21.46 -8.38 -2.64
CA VAL A 412 -22.22 -8.14 -3.86
C VAL A 412 -21.36 -7.30 -4.81
N PRO A 413 -20.68 -7.94 -5.77
CA PRO A 413 -19.77 -7.24 -6.68
C PRO A 413 -20.46 -6.14 -7.47
N THR A 414 -19.77 -5.00 -7.61
CA THR A 414 -20.18 -3.92 -8.51
C THR A 414 -20.09 -4.43 -9.94
N VAL A 415 -21.21 -4.34 -10.66
CA VAL A 415 -21.20 -4.54 -12.11
C VAL A 415 -20.80 -3.23 -12.76
N LEU A 416 -19.54 -3.12 -13.17
CA LEU A 416 -19.10 -1.97 -13.95
C LEU A 416 -19.84 -1.98 -15.30
N PRO A 417 -20.42 -0.84 -15.73
CA PRO A 417 -21.00 -0.76 -17.06
C PRO A 417 -19.89 -1.10 -18.06
N LEU A 418 -20.14 -2.10 -18.89
CA LEU A 418 -19.27 -2.49 -20.00
C LEU A 418 -19.31 -1.40 -21.09
N GLU A 419 -18.84 -0.19 -20.80
CA GLU A 419 -18.47 0.72 -21.87
C GLU A 419 -17.16 0.19 -22.45
N THR A 420 -17.31 -0.55 -23.55
CA THR A 420 -16.29 -1.15 -24.42
C THR A 420 -15.61 -2.43 -23.92
N LEU A 421 -16.42 -3.48 -23.68
CA LEU A 421 -15.94 -4.86 -23.85
C LEU A 421 -15.40 -5.13 -25.29
N PHE A 422 -15.59 -4.20 -26.23
CA PHE A 422 -15.09 -4.24 -27.61
C PHE A 422 -13.82 -3.40 -27.87
N ALA A 423 -13.18 -2.79 -26.87
CA ALA A 423 -11.97 -1.98 -27.09
C ALA A 423 -10.71 -2.80 -27.48
N ASN A 424 -10.75 -4.13 -27.37
CA ASN A 424 -9.58 -4.98 -27.62
C ASN A 424 -9.49 -5.53 -29.05
N GLY A 425 -10.47 -5.28 -29.93
CA GLY A 425 -10.31 -5.49 -31.38
C GLY A 425 -9.74 -6.85 -31.85
N PHE A 426 -9.93 -7.94 -31.09
CA PHE A 426 -9.50 -9.28 -31.48
C PHE A 426 -10.53 -10.32 -31.03
N GLU A 427 -11.30 -10.78 -32.02
CA GLU A 427 -11.69 -12.18 -32.18
C GLU A 427 -10.52 -12.97 -32.79
#